data_AF-A0A3S1I4P6-F1
#
_entry.id   AF-A0A3S1I4P6-F1
#
_cell.length_a   1.000
_cell.length_b   1.000
_cell.length_c   1.000
_cell.angle_alpha   90.00
_cell.angle_beta   90.00
_cell.angle_gamma   90.00
#
_symmetry.space_group_name_H-M   'P 1'
#
loop_
_entity.id
_entity.type
_entity.pdbx_description
1 polymer ?
#
loop_
_entity_poly.entity_id
_entity_poly.type
_entity_poly.pdbx_seq_one_letter_code
_entity_poly.pdbx_strand_id
1 'polypeptide(L)'
;MDIYWAMKNLCLLVELCLFFLGECVSAPAIRYLEPEFVPSPATVSYKRGENARLYCSVMNLGELTVSWRRVTAPATLTVGTMTWINDPRIKVDHVTGSDQWDLLIDSIDAT
;
A
#
# COMPACT_ATOMS: atom_id res chain seq x y z
N MET A 1 -8.55 29.10 -8.67
CA MET A 1 -7.09 28.94 -8.88
C MET A 1 -6.95 27.59 -9.54
N ASP A 2 -7.09 27.54 -10.87
CA ASP A 2 -7.24 26.26 -11.56
C ASP A 2 -6.41 26.27 -12.85
N ILE A 3 -5.17 25.82 -12.69
CA ILE A 3 -4.15 25.52 -13.72
C ILE A 3 -4.69 24.58 -14.82
N TYR A 4 -5.78 23.87 -14.54
CA TYR A 4 -6.43 22.91 -15.42
C TYR A 4 -6.93 23.48 -16.77
N TRP A 5 -7.23 24.78 -16.85
CA TRP A 5 -7.72 25.39 -18.10
C TRP A 5 -6.60 25.80 -19.06
N ALA A 6 -5.40 26.12 -18.54
CA ALA A 6 -4.24 26.49 -19.35
C ALA A 6 -3.60 25.28 -20.05
N MET A 7 -3.76 24.07 -19.50
CA MET A 7 -3.20 22.84 -20.09
C MET A 7 -3.97 22.33 -21.31
N LYS A 8 -5.26 22.67 -21.46
CA LYS A 8 -6.08 22.16 -22.57
C LYS A 8 -5.76 22.80 -23.93
N ASN A 9 -5.27 24.03 -23.96
CA ASN A 9 -4.93 24.73 -25.21
C ASN A 9 -3.48 24.52 -25.69
N LEU A 10 -2.61 23.94 -24.86
CA LEU A 10 -1.24 23.58 -25.27
C LEU A 10 -1.16 22.16 -25.87
N CYS A 11 -2.16 21.31 -25.58
CA CYS A 11 -2.20 19.91 -26.01
C CYS A 11 -2.51 19.72 -27.51
N LEU A 12 -3.26 20.67 -28.11
CA LEU A 12 -3.70 20.56 -29.51
C LEU A 12 -2.60 20.86 -30.54
N LEU A 13 -1.48 21.47 -30.14
CA LEU A 13 -0.34 21.70 -31.04
C LEU A 13 0.61 20.48 -31.11
N VAL A 14 0.48 19.50 -30.21
CA VAL A 14 1.37 18.33 -30.11
C VAL A 14 0.89 17.18 -31.00
N GLU A 15 -0.41 17.10 -31.32
CA GLU A 15 -0.97 15.99 -32.12
C GLU A 15 -0.68 16.09 -33.63
N LEU A 16 -0.14 17.21 -34.12
CA LEU A 16 0.29 17.35 -35.52
C LEU A 16 1.78 17.05 -35.73
N CYS A 17 2.56 16.85 -34.66
CA CYS A 17 3.89 16.23 -34.73
C CYS A 17 3.74 14.71 -34.58
N LEU A 18 3.13 14.12 -35.60
CA LEU A 18 3.39 12.79 -36.15
C LEU A 18 4.13 11.80 -35.21
N PHE A 19 3.52 10.69 -34.84
CA PHE A 19 3.31 9.55 -35.75
C PHE A 19 4.57 9.03 -36.50
N PHE A 20 5.80 9.48 -36.21
CA PHE A 20 7.00 9.00 -36.92
C PHE A 20 8.13 8.35 -36.11
N LEU A 21 8.02 8.19 -34.79
CA LEU A 21 8.88 7.26 -34.07
C LEU A 21 8.02 6.43 -33.12
N GLY A 22 7.52 5.32 -33.65
CA GLY A 22 7.06 4.20 -32.84
C GLY A 22 8.24 3.64 -32.06
N GLU A 23 8.55 4.27 -30.95
CA GLU A 23 9.28 3.65 -29.85
C GLU A 23 8.26 3.53 -28.73
N CYS A 24 7.83 2.30 -28.45
CA CYS A 24 7.51 2.03 -27.05
C CYS A 24 8.80 2.38 -26.32
N VAL A 25 8.82 3.51 -25.60
CA VAL A 25 9.92 3.77 -24.67
C VAL A 25 9.86 2.59 -23.72
N SER A 26 10.68 1.58 -23.98
CA SER A 26 10.92 0.52 -23.02
C SER A 26 11.45 1.28 -21.83
N ALA A 27 10.63 1.40 -20.79
CA ALA A 27 11.07 1.95 -19.53
C ALA A 27 12.44 1.33 -19.23
N PRO A 28 13.45 2.12 -18.83
CA PRO A 28 14.74 1.55 -18.50
C PRO A 28 14.49 0.35 -17.58
N ALA A 29 15.19 -0.76 -17.82
CA ALA A 29 15.12 -1.92 -16.94
C ALA A 29 15.72 -1.53 -15.59
N ILE A 30 14.94 -0.79 -14.79
CA ILE A 30 15.26 -0.46 -13.41
C ILE A 30 15.30 -1.80 -12.71
N ARG A 31 16.46 -2.12 -12.13
CA ARG A 31 16.59 -3.26 -11.24
C ARG A 31 15.83 -2.93 -9.96
N TYR A 32 14.52 -3.12 -9.99
CA TYR A 32 13.73 -3.13 -8.76
C TYR A 32 14.18 -4.34 -7.96
N LEU A 33 14.67 -4.09 -6.75
CA LEU A 33 14.87 -5.17 -5.81
C LEU A 33 13.49 -5.77 -5.51
N GLU A 34 13.41 -7.09 -5.48
CA GLU A 34 12.17 -7.79 -5.17
C GLU A 34 11.81 -7.54 -3.69
N PRO A 35 10.53 -7.28 -3.37
CA PRO A 35 10.11 -7.13 -1.99
C PRO A 35 10.39 -8.39 -1.19
N GLU A 36 10.96 -8.23 -0.01
CA GLU A 36 11.29 -9.35 0.87
C GLU A 36 10.63 -9.16 2.23
N PHE A 37 9.91 -10.17 2.68
CA PHE A 37 9.35 -10.19 4.02
C PHE A 37 10.47 -10.46 5.05
N VAL A 38 10.66 -9.51 5.95
CA VAL A 38 11.59 -9.68 7.07
C VAL A 38 10.98 -10.67 8.06
N PRO A 39 11.75 -11.62 8.62
CA PRO A 39 11.24 -12.56 9.61
C PRO A 39 10.58 -11.87 10.80
N SER A 40 9.32 -12.22 11.05
CA SER A 40 8.53 -11.78 12.21
C SER A 40 7.86 -12.99 12.87
N PRO A 41 7.35 -12.87 14.12
CA PRO A 41 6.66 -13.96 14.78
C PRO A 41 5.42 -14.42 13.98
N ALA A 42 5.47 -15.64 13.45
CA ALA A 42 4.37 -16.23 12.67
C ALA A 42 3.12 -16.53 13.50
N THR A 43 3.26 -16.61 14.83
CA THR A 43 2.16 -16.85 15.76
C THR A 43 2.31 -15.93 16.95
N VAL A 44 1.24 -15.20 17.24
CA VAL A 44 1.12 -14.32 18.40
C VAL A 44 -0.18 -14.64 19.12
N SER A 45 -0.17 -14.55 20.44
CA SER A 45 -1.31 -14.85 21.30
C SER A 45 -1.57 -13.68 22.23
N TYR A 46 -2.83 -13.30 22.36
CA TYR A 46 -3.28 -12.20 23.20
C TYR A 46 -4.46 -12.66 24.06
N LYS A 47 -4.63 -12.05 25.22
CA LYS A 47 -5.79 -12.30 26.07
C LYS A 47 -6.98 -11.47 25.59
N ARG A 48 -8.19 -11.94 25.93
CA ARG A 48 -9.43 -11.19 25.73
C ARG A 48 -9.33 -9.82 26.40
N GLY A 49 -9.69 -8.76 25.67
CA GLY A 49 -9.64 -7.37 26.12
C GLY A 49 -8.30 -6.66 25.90
N GLU A 50 -7.23 -7.39 25.58
CA GLU A 50 -5.95 -6.77 25.22
C GLU A 50 -5.98 -6.18 23.80
N ASN A 51 -5.01 -5.33 23.51
CA ASN A 51 -4.76 -4.85 22.15
C ASN A 51 -3.77 -5.79 21.46
N ALA A 52 -4.12 -6.28 20.28
CA ALA A 52 -3.26 -7.12 19.46
C ALA A 52 -2.35 -6.28 18.58
N ARG A 53 -1.14 -6.80 18.33
CA ARG A 53 -0.22 -6.30 17.32
C ARG A 53 0.25 -7.47 16.45
N LEU A 54 -0.06 -7.45 15.16
CA LEU A 54 0.48 -8.43 14.22
C LEU A 54 1.67 -7.80 13.49
N TYR A 55 2.83 -8.43 13.64
CA TYR A 55 4.08 -7.89 13.13
C TYR A 55 4.30 -8.23 11.67
N CYS A 56 4.61 -7.22 10.86
CA CYS A 56 5.02 -7.42 9.47
C CYS A 56 6.02 -6.34 9.07
N SER A 57 7.11 -6.75 8.42
CA SER A 57 8.01 -5.81 7.77
C SER A 57 8.39 -6.31 6.38
N VAL A 58 8.49 -5.39 5.42
CA VAL A 58 8.77 -5.69 4.02
C VAL A 58 9.86 -4.75 3.52
N MET A 59 11.04 -5.30 3.25
CA MET A 59 12.13 -4.57 2.61
C MET A 59 11.90 -4.46 1.10
N ASN A 60 12.51 -3.46 0.47
CA ASN A 60 12.45 -3.27 -0.98
C ASN A 60 11.02 -3.14 -1.55
N LEU A 61 10.08 -2.59 -0.76
CA LEU A 61 8.68 -2.49 -1.17
C LEU A 61 8.48 -1.63 -2.42
N GLY A 62 9.28 -0.58 -2.59
CA GLY A 62 9.19 0.35 -3.73
C GLY A 62 7.82 1.03 -3.78
N GLU A 63 7.17 0.98 -4.95
CA GLU A 63 5.85 1.56 -5.19
C GLU A 63 4.69 0.60 -4.86
N LEU A 64 4.99 -0.61 -4.37
CA LEU A 64 3.98 -1.57 -3.97
C LEU A 64 3.37 -1.19 -2.62
N THR A 65 2.27 -1.84 -2.26
CA THR A 65 1.55 -1.55 -1.03
C THR A 65 1.26 -2.83 -0.26
N VAL A 66 1.45 -2.78 1.05
CA VAL A 66 1.09 -3.88 1.95
C VAL A 66 -0.41 -3.86 2.22
N SER A 67 -1.04 -5.02 2.22
CA SER A 67 -2.45 -5.16 2.61
C SER A 67 -2.62 -6.23 3.67
N TRP A 68 -3.48 -5.97 4.65
CA TRP A 68 -3.86 -6.95 5.66
C TRP A 68 -5.20 -7.58 5.31
N ARG A 69 -5.29 -8.90 5.42
CA ARG A 69 -6.53 -9.67 5.26
C ARG A 69 -6.60 -10.81 6.26
N ARG A 70 -7.80 -11.20 6.65
CA ARG A 70 -8.00 -12.47 7.37
C ARG A 70 -7.93 -13.60 6.35
N VAL A 71 -7.15 -14.65 6.63
CA VAL A 71 -7.04 -15.80 5.72
C VAL A 71 -8.40 -16.46 5.45
N THR A 72 -9.27 -16.47 6.46
CA THR A 72 -10.61 -17.09 6.39
C THR A 72 -11.67 -16.21 5.72
N ALA A 73 -11.37 -14.95 5.39
CA ALA A 73 -12.34 -14.02 4.82
C ALA A 73 -11.83 -13.44 3.48
N PRO A 74 -12.73 -13.23 2.50
CA PRO A 74 -12.33 -12.65 1.22
C PRO A 74 -12.03 -11.15 1.29
N ALA A 75 -12.61 -10.44 2.27
CA ALA A 75 -12.48 -8.99 2.39
C ALA A 75 -11.11 -8.57 2.96
N THR A 76 -10.50 -7.59 2.30
CA THR A 76 -9.30 -6.90 2.77
C THR A 76 -9.64 -6.03 3.99
N LEU A 77 -8.80 -6.09 5.02
CA LEU A 77 -8.92 -5.23 6.21
C LEU A 77 -8.36 -3.85 5.90
N THR A 78 -7.14 -3.79 5.36
CA THR A 78 -6.42 -2.54 5.09
C THR A 78 -5.64 -2.64 3.78
N VAL A 79 -5.46 -1.50 3.12
CA VAL A 79 -4.55 -1.30 1.98
C VAL A 79 -3.67 -0.11 2.31
N GLY A 80 -2.39 -0.35 2.52
CA GLY A 80 -1.48 0.63 3.10
C GLY A 80 -1.95 1.03 4.49
N THR A 81 -2.05 2.33 4.74
CA THR A 81 -2.58 2.89 6.00
C THR A 81 -4.10 3.07 6.02
N MET A 82 -4.78 2.80 4.90
CA MET A 82 -6.23 2.95 4.78
C MET A 82 -6.96 1.68 5.24
N THR A 83 -7.90 1.81 6.18
CA THR A 83 -8.78 0.71 6.61
C THR A 83 -10.00 0.65 5.70
N TRP A 84 -10.22 -0.51 5.06
CA TRP A 84 -11.34 -0.74 4.13
C TRP A 84 -12.63 -1.17 4.83
N ILE A 85 -12.50 -1.91 5.94
CA ILE A 85 -13.65 -2.36 6.72
C ILE A 85 -14.12 -1.30 7.72
N ASN A 86 -15.42 -1.32 8.04
CA ASN A 86 -15.99 -0.43 9.05
C ASN A 86 -15.82 -1.00 10.48
N ASP A 87 -14.58 -1.28 10.88
CA ASP A 87 -14.22 -1.68 12.25
C ASP A 87 -13.17 -0.70 12.79
N PRO A 88 -13.54 0.20 13.72
CA PRO A 88 -12.64 1.26 14.22
C PRO A 88 -11.47 0.72 15.05
N ARG A 89 -11.51 -0.57 15.41
CA ARG A 89 -10.44 -1.22 16.18
C ARG A 89 -9.23 -1.56 15.32
N ILE A 90 -9.41 -1.59 13.99
CA ILE A 90 -8.39 -2.03 13.04
C ILE A 90 -7.62 -0.82 12.51
N LYS A 91 -6.32 -0.78 12.80
CA LYS A 91 -5.40 0.30 12.42
C LYS A 91 -4.08 -0.29 11.92
N VAL A 92 -3.35 0.47 11.11
CA VAL A 92 -1.98 0.13 10.69
C VAL A 92 -1.00 1.08 11.36
N ASP A 93 0.02 0.51 11.99
CA ASP A 93 1.16 1.23 12.55
C ASP A 93 2.31 1.17 11.53
N HIS A 94 2.38 2.22 10.71
CA HIS A 94 3.40 2.40 9.68
C HIS A 94 3.94 3.84 9.73
N VAL A 95 5.27 3.95 9.73
CA VAL A 95 5.97 5.23 9.65
C VAL A 95 6.55 5.35 8.24
N THR A 96 6.33 6.49 7.58
CA THR A 96 6.85 6.74 6.24
C THR A 96 8.37 6.50 6.17
N GLY A 97 8.79 5.65 5.21
CA GLY A 97 10.19 5.27 5.02
C GLY A 97 10.67 4.12 5.92
N SER A 98 9.82 3.59 6.79
CA SER A 98 10.08 2.36 7.52
C SER A 98 9.61 1.15 6.71
N ASP A 99 10.29 0.01 6.88
CA ASP A 99 9.84 -1.26 6.34
C ASP A 99 8.71 -1.88 7.19
N GLN A 100 8.36 -1.31 8.35
CA GLN A 100 7.38 -1.86 9.29
C GLN A 100 5.93 -1.51 8.90
N TRP A 101 5.06 -2.53 8.93
CA TRP A 101 3.64 -2.47 8.54
C TRP A 101 2.77 -3.26 9.52
N ASP A 102 2.86 -2.95 10.81
CA ASP A 102 2.16 -3.70 11.85
C ASP A 102 0.65 -3.45 11.81
N LEU A 103 -0.16 -4.50 11.99
CA LEU A 103 -1.60 -4.37 12.21
C LEU A 103 -1.89 -4.24 13.70
N LEU A 104 -2.59 -3.18 14.09
CA LEU A 104 -3.12 -3.00 15.44
C LEU A 104 -4.60 -3.36 15.48
N ILE A 105 -4.98 -4.11 16.51
CA ILE A 105 -6.37 -4.49 16.77
C ILE A 105 -6.68 -4.13 18.21
N ASP A 106 -7.47 -3.08 18.41
CA ASP A 106 -7.89 -2.65 19.74
C ASP A 106 -8.92 -3.62 20.33
N SER A 107 -8.82 -3.93 21.63
CA SER A 107 -9.81 -4.68 22.42
C SER A 107 -10.29 -5.99 21.76
N ILE A 108 -9.42 -6.99 21.73
CA ILE A 108 -9.74 -8.32 21.18
C ILE A 108 -10.88 -8.95 21.97
N ASP A 109 -12.00 -9.20 21.29
CA ASP A 109 -13.18 -9.89 21.81
C ASP A 109 -13.67 -9.41 23.19
N ALA A 110 -13.59 -8.12 23.51
CA ALA A 110 -14.09 -7.56 24.79
C ALA A 110 -15.63 -7.55 24.96
N THR A 111 -16.36 -8.33 24.17
CA THR A 111 -17.84 -8.36 24.12
C THR A 111 -18.47 -9.33 25.11
#